data_AF-A0A7K0MZK5-F1
#
_entry.id   AF-A0A7K0MZK5-F1
#
_cell.length_a   1.000
_cell.length_b   1.000
_cell.length_c   1.000
_cell.angle_alpha   90.00
_cell.angle_beta   90.00
_cell.angle_gamma   90.00
#
_symmetry.space_group_name_H-M   'P 1'
#
loop_
_entity.id
_entity.type
_entity.pdbx_description
1 polymer ?
#
loop_
_entity_poly.entity_id
_entity_poly.type
_entity_poly.pdbx_seq_one_letter_code
_entity_poly.pdbx_strand_id
1 'polypeptide(L)'
;MLNAFAMAFRTPDLRKKIFFTLSIMALFRFGSVVPTPGVSYTAVNSCLKTVQSGGLFGLINLFSGGALLQLSVFALGIMPYITSSIIIQLLTVVVPRFETLKKEGQSGTAKLTQYTRYLTIGLAVLQSTGLIAVARTPGRLISGCNEAIIPDTSWQRIVTMIFVMTAGTSVIMWLGELITDRGVGNGMSILIFTSIAAGFPTNLWSIKLQKGWFAFLFVLAVGIL
;
A
#
# COMPACT_ATOMS: atom_id res chain seq x y z
N MET A 1 18.62 1.74 24.46
CA MET A 1 18.25 1.45 23.05
C MET A 1 18.76 2.48 22.04
N LEU A 2 18.85 3.77 22.37
CA LEU A 2 19.40 4.81 21.46
C LEU A 2 20.85 4.59 20.99
N ASN A 3 21.72 4.00 21.82
CA ASN A 3 23.10 3.66 21.42
C ASN A 3 23.17 2.60 20.29
N ALA A 4 22.19 1.69 20.21
CA ALA A 4 22.15 0.69 19.13
C ALA A 4 21.79 1.33 17.78
N PHE A 5 20.90 2.32 17.78
CA PHE A 5 20.61 3.13 16.58
C PHE A 5 21.82 3.97 16.17
N ALA A 6 22.53 4.59 17.12
CA ALA A 6 23.75 5.35 16.83
C ALA A 6 24.89 4.47 16.27
N MET A 7 25.03 3.21 16.74
CA MET A 7 25.99 2.25 16.19
C MET A 7 25.57 1.72 14.81
N ALA A 8 24.27 1.56 14.56
CA ALA A 8 23.74 1.16 13.26
C ALA A 8 24.06 2.18 12.14
N PHE A 9 24.15 3.47 12.47
CA PHE A 9 24.59 4.51 11.52
C PHE A 9 26.12 4.60 11.35
N ARG A 10 26.91 3.98 12.24
CA ARG A 10 28.38 4.00 12.19
C ARG A 10 28.96 2.94 11.25
N THR A 11 28.30 1.80 11.09
CA THR A 11 28.80 0.73 10.21
C THR A 11 28.46 1.07 8.74
N PRO A 12 29.46 1.12 7.84
CA PRO A 12 29.25 1.60 6.47
C PRO A 12 28.34 0.68 5.66
N ASP A 13 28.32 -0.62 5.96
CA ASP A 13 27.46 -1.62 5.32
C ASP A 13 25.98 -1.41 5.70
N LEU A 14 25.69 -1.30 6.99
CA LEU A 14 24.34 -1.09 7.49
C LEU A 14 23.79 0.26 7.03
N ARG A 15 24.62 1.31 7.03
CA ARG A 15 24.26 2.64 6.50
C ARG A 15 23.82 2.56 5.04
N LYS A 16 24.54 1.82 4.17
CA LYS A 16 24.14 1.65 2.76
C LYS A 16 22.78 0.95 2.65
N LYS A 17 22.55 -0.10 3.44
CA LYS A 17 21.27 -0.81 3.48
C LYS A 17 20.11 0.09 3.95
N ILE A 18 20.34 0.92 4.98
CA ILE A 18 19.35 1.88 5.48
C ILE A 18 19.02 2.92 4.41
N PHE A 19 20.02 3.53 3.77
CA PHE A 19 19.79 4.50 2.69
C PHE A 19 19.06 3.88 1.50
N PHE A 20 19.36 2.62 1.18
CA PHE A 20 18.67 1.88 0.13
C PHE A 20 17.18 1.69 0.47
N THR A 21 16.88 1.21 1.68
CA THR A 21 15.50 1.06 2.16
C THR A 21 14.76 2.40 2.16
N LEU A 22 15.38 3.48 2.68
CA LEU A 22 14.78 4.82 2.70
C LEU A 22 14.51 5.36 1.29
N SER A 23 15.41 5.09 0.33
CA SER A 23 15.23 5.49 -1.07
C SER A 23 14.02 4.79 -1.70
N ILE A 24 13.83 3.50 -1.41
CA ILE A 24 12.66 2.76 -1.87
C ILE A 24 11.38 3.26 -1.20
N MET A 25 11.41 3.57 0.10
CA MET A 25 10.26 4.17 0.80
C MET A 25 9.85 5.51 0.17
N ALA A 26 10.82 6.34 -0.20
CA ALA A 26 10.57 7.61 -0.88
C ALA A 26 9.95 7.39 -2.27
N LEU A 27 10.44 6.42 -3.04
CA LEU A 27 9.91 6.07 -4.36
C LEU A 27 8.48 5.51 -4.27
N PHE A 28 8.23 4.62 -3.30
CA PHE A 28 6.89 4.11 -2.99
C PHE A 28 5.92 5.26 -2.68
N ARG A 29 6.37 6.23 -1.88
CA ARG A 29 5.57 7.41 -1.55
C ARG A 29 5.31 8.30 -2.76
N PHE A 30 6.31 8.52 -3.59
CA PHE A 30 6.13 9.27 -4.83
C PHE A 30 5.03 8.65 -5.70
N GLY A 31 5.07 7.33 -5.95
CA GLY A 31 4.03 6.68 -6.75
C GLY A 31 2.65 6.61 -6.09
N SER A 32 2.56 6.74 -4.76
CA SER A 32 1.26 6.84 -4.05
C SER A 32 0.54 8.19 -4.26
N VAL A 33 1.28 9.23 -4.69
CA VAL A 33 0.74 10.57 -4.97
C VAL A 33 0.47 10.77 -6.47
N VAL A 34 1.10 9.97 -7.33
CA VAL A 34 0.89 10.04 -8.79
C VAL A 34 -0.49 9.45 -9.15
N PRO A 35 -1.44 10.27 -9.68
CA PRO A 35 -2.76 9.78 -10.05
C PRO A 35 -2.69 8.85 -11.27
N THR A 36 -3.59 7.87 -11.32
CA THR A 36 -3.72 7.01 -12.51
C THR A 36 -4.25 7.83 -13.69
N PRO A 37 -3.76 7.59 -14.93
CA PRO A 37 -4.26 8.27 -16.11
C PRO A 37 -5.78 8.17 -16.24
N GLY A 38 -6.47 9.30 -16.39
CA GLY A 38 -7.92 9.37 -16.57
C GLY A 38 -8.74 9.61 -15.30
N VAL A 39 -8.10 9.79 -14.14
CA VAL A 39 -8.75 10.23 -12.90
C VAL A 39 -8.72 11.75 -12.78
N SER A 40 -9.84 12.38 -12.46
CA SER A 40 -9.89 13.81 -12.15
C SER A 40 -9.49 14.09 -10.70
N TYR A 41 -8.29 14.62 -10.50
CA TYR A 41 -7.77 14.95 -9.16
C TYR A 41 -8.63 16.01 -8.43
N THR A 42 -9.23 16.95 -9.17
CA THR A 42 -10.11 17.99 -8.61
C THR A 42 -11.41 17.40 -8.09
N ALA A 43 -12.04 16.49 -8.85
CA ALA A 43 -13.25 15.79 -8.42
C ALA A 43 -12.98 14.93 -7.18
N VAL A 44 -11.87 14.19 -7.17
CA VAL A 44 -11.44 13.38 -6.02
C VAL A 44 -11.25 14.25 -4.78
N ASN A 45 -10.53 15.37 -4.89
CA ASN A 45 -10.28 16.23 -3.74
C ASN A 45 -11.56 16.90 -3.19
N SER A 46 -12.52 17.22 -4.06
CA SER A 46 -13.84 17.70 -3.66
C SER A 46 -14.64 16.61 -2.94
N CYS A 47 -14.65 15.38 -3.48
CA CYS A 47 -15.31 14.25 -2.82
C CYS A 47 -14.70 13.95 -1.45
N LEU A 48 -13.37 13.99 -1.32
CA LEU A 48 -12.65 13.69 -0.08
C LEU A 48 -12.94 14.67 1.05
N LYS A 49 -13.26 15.93 0.73
CA LYS A 49 -13.70 16.93 1.72
C LYS A 49 -15.09 16.63 2.29
N THR A 50 -15.93 15.93 1.54
CA THR A 50 -17.29 15.55 1.94
C THR A 50 -17.31 14.26 2.77
N VAL A 51 -16.27 13.43 2.69
CA VAL A 51 -16.22 12.14 3.40
C VAL A 51 -15.87 12.33 4.86
N GLN A 52 -16.81 12.02 5.76
CA GLN A 52 -16.44 11.59 7.11
C GLN A 52 -15.83 10.19 7.00
N SER A 53 -14.50 10.11 7.04
CA SER A 53 -13.74 8.87 6.95
C SER A 53 -14.04 7.94 8.14
N GLY A 54 -15.08 7.12 8.01
CA GLY A 54 -15.48 6.13 8.99
C GLY A 54 -15.70 4.75 8.35
N GLY A 55 -15.29 3.68 9.05
CA GLY A 55 -15.56 2.29 8.67
C GLY A 55 -14.44 1.59 7.90
N LEU A 56 -14.80 0.44 7.28
CA LEU A 56 -13.88 -0.47 6.58
C LEU A 56 -13.04 0.22 5.49
N PHE A 57 -13.63 1.16 4.75
CA PHE A 57 -12.92 1.92 3.70
C PHE A 57 -11.80 2.81 4.27
N GLY A 58 -11.98 3.38 5.46
CA GLY A 58 -10.95 4.17 6.13
C GLY A 58 -9.74 3.30 6.54
N LEU A 59 -10.02 2.08 7.01
CA LEU A 59 -8.98 1.11 7.34
C LEU A 59 -8.22 0.67 6.08
N ILE A 60 -8.92 0.33 5.00
CA ILE A 60 -8.30 -0.01 3.71
C ILE A 60 -7.43 1.15 3.20
N ASN A 61 -7.90 2.39 3.31
CA ASN A 61 -7.14 3.56 2.90
C ASN A 61 -5.87 3.78 3.75
N LEU A 62 -5.92 3.48 5.06
CA LEU A 62 -4.75 3.55 5.93
C LEU A 62 -3.67 2.55 5.50
N PHE A 63 -4.07 1.32 5.15
CA PHE A 63 -3.14 0.30 4.63
C PHE A 63 -2.61 0.64 3.23
N SER A 64 -3.38 1.36 2.42
CA SER A 64 -2.96 1.93 1.14
C SER A 64 -2.16 3.24 1.29
N GLY A 65 -2.05 3.79 2.50
CA GLY A 65 -1.33 5.03 2.77
C GLY A 65 -1.94 6.27 2.10
N GLY A 66 -3.26 6.28 1.85
CA GLY A 66 -3.97 7.37 1.15
C GLY A 66 -4.13 7.16 -0.36
N ALA A 67 -3.45 6.16 -0.93
CA ALA A 67 -3.30 5.98 -2.37
C ALA A 67 -4.61 5.49 -3.04
N LEU A 68 -5.46 4.79 -2.29
CA LEU A 68 -6.76 4.27 -2.75
C LEU A 68 -7.79 5.38 -2.96
N LEU A 69 -7.87 6.32 -2.00
CA LEU A 69 -8.77 7.47 -2.08
C LEU A 69 -8.38 8.43 -3.22
N GLN A 70 -7.11 8.47 -3.59
CA GLN A 70 -6.60 9.29 -4.69
C GLN A 70 -6.60 8.57 -6.05
N LEU A 71 -7.01 7.28 -6.11
CA LEU A 71 -6.90 6.41 -7.29
C LEU A 71 -5.53 6.54 -7.98
N SER A 72 -4.47 6.52 -7.18
CA SER A 72 -3.09 6.59 -7.65
C SER A 72 -2.67 5.32 -8.39
N VAL A 73 -1.50 5.37 -9.05
CA VAL A 73 -0.88 4.20 -9.68
C VAL A 73 -0.67 3.05 -8.68
N PHE A 74 -0.49 3.39 -7.40
CA PHE A 74 -0.33 2.45 -6.29
C PHE A 74 -1.60 2.30 -5.43
N ALA A 75 -2.79 2.56 -5.98
CA ALA A 75 -4.05 2.54 -5.22
C ALA A 75 -4.34 1.21 -4.50
N LEU A 76 -4.02 0.07 -5.11
CA LEU A 76 -4.14 -1.25 -4.49
C LEU A 76 -3.06 -1.49 -3.41
N GLY A 77 -1.96 -0.74 -3.48
CA GLY A 77 -0.81 -0.87 -2.61
C GLY A 77 -0.26 -2.28 -2.62
N ILE A 78 0.07 -2.76 -1.42
CA ILE A 78 0.68 -4.07 -1.19
C ILE A 78 -0.34 -5.17 -0.88
N MET A 79 -1.63 -4.83 -0.80
CA MET A 79 -2.70 -5.75 -0.38
C MET A 79 -2.84 -6.99 -1.28
N PRO A 80 -2.81 -6.90 -2.63
CA PRO A 80 -2.95 -8.08 -3.49
C PRO A 80 -1.89 -9.15 -3.19
N TYR A 81 -0.67 -8.72 -2.83
CA TYR A 81 0.40 -9.62 -2.44
C TYR A 81 0.16 -10.23 -1.07
N ILE A 82 -0.22 -9.41 -0.08
CA ILE A 82 -0.53 -9.91 1.27
C ILE A 82 -1.60 -10.99 1.19
N THR A 83 -2.70 -10.72 0.50
CA THR A 83 -3.77 -11.67 0.29
C THR A 83 -3.27 -12.94 -0.40
N SER A 84 -2.45 -12.82 -1.45
CA SER A 84 -1.87 -13.99 -2.12
C SER A 84 -0.98 -14.83 -1.21
N SER A 85 -0.14 -14.18 -0.40
CA SER A 85 0.76 -14.87 0.53
C SER A 85 -0.01 -15.63 1.61
N ILE A 86 -1.11 -15.05 2.12
CA ILE A 86 -2.00 -15.71 3.08
C ILE A 86 -2.71 -16.89 2.42
N ILE A 87 -3.21 -16.74 1.18
CA ILE A 87 -3.83 -17.83 0.45
C ILE A 87 -2.86 -19.00 0.27
N ILE A 88 -1.62 -18.74 -0.15
CA ILE A 88 -0.60 -19.79 -0.31
C ILE A 88 -0.25 -20.42 1.04
N GLN A 89 -0.13 -19.62 2.11
CA GLN A 89 0.11 -20.15 3.46
C GLN A 89 -1.03 -21.07 3.92
N LEU A 90 -2.29 -20.70 3.69
CA LEU A 90 -3.44 -21.55 4.01
C LEU A 90 -3.48 -22.81 3.13
N LEU A 91 -3.18 -22.68 1.83
CA LEU A 91 -3.10 -23.82 0.91
C LEU A 91 -1.99 -24.81 1.29
N THR A 92 -0.90 -24.37 1.92
CA THR A 92 0.14 -25.29 2.42
C THR A 92 -0.34 -26.20 3.54
N VAL A 93 -1.42 -25.85 4.24
CA VAL A 93 -2.02 -26.69 5.30
C VAL A 93 -3.09 -27.62 4.72
N VAL A 94 -3.82 -27.16 3.70
CA VAL A 94 -4.95 -27.91 3.11
C VAL A 94 -4.50 -28.87 2.00
N VAL A 95 -3.46 -28.52 1.24
CA VAL A 95 -3.00 -29.28 0.07
C VAL A 95 -1.65 -29.94 0.37
N PRO A 96 -1.58 -31.29 0.45
CA PRO A 96 -0.36 -32.00 0.85
C PRO A 96 0.83 -31.77 -0.09
N ARG A 97 0.58 -31.49 -1.38
CA ARG A 97 1.66 -31.11 -2.33
C ARG A 97 2.34 -29.78 -1.97
N PHE A 98 1.59 -28.81 -1.44
CA PHE A 98 2.17 -27.55 -1.00
C PHE A 98 2.92 -27.72 0.32
N GLU A 99 2.48 -28.64 1.16
CA GLU A 99 3.21 -29.03 2.37
C GLU A 99 4.54 -29.72 2.05
N THR A 100 4.58 -30.64 1.08
CA THR A 100 5.83 -31.29 0.65
C THR A 100 6.80 -30.28 0.06
N LEU A 101 6.32 -29.37 -0.80
CA LEU A 101 7.12 -28.23 -1.29
C LEU A 101 7.68 -27.39 -0.13
N LYS A 102 6.90 -27.13 0.92
CA LYS A 102 7.42 -26.42 2.10
C LYS A 102 8.50 -27.21 2.84
N LYS A 103 8.39 -28.55 2.87
CA LYS A 103 9.36 -29.46 3.51
C LYS A 103 10.65 -29.67 2.69
N GLU A 104 10.64 -29.39 1.39
CA GLU A 104 11.82 -29.43 0.50
C GLU A 104 12.84 -28.31 0.79
N GLY A 105 12.55 -27.40 1.72
CA GLY A 105 13.47 -26.35 2.15
C GLY A 105 13.53 -25.17 1.17
N GLN A 106 14.74 -24.71 0.83
CA GLN A 106 14.94 -23.44 0.13
C GLN A 106 14.46 -23.45 -1.34
N SER A 107 14.53 -24.60 -2.02
CA SER A 107 14.03 -24.77 -3.38
C SER A 107 12.50 -24.69 -3.43
N GLY A 108 11.83 -25.33 -2.47
CA GLY A 108 10.38 -25.36 -2.40
C GLY A 108 9.77 -24.06 -1.89
N THR A 109 10.42 -23.33 -0.97
CA THR A 109 10.00 -21.97 -0.62
C THR A 109 10.10 -21.00 -1.80
N ALA A 110 11.13 -21.12 -2.64
CA ALA A 110 11.22 -20.33 -3.87
C ALA A 110 10.07 -20.62 -4.85
N LYS A 111 9.63 -21.88 -4.97
CA LYS A 111 8.46 -22.27 -5.77
C LYS A 111 7.15 -21.69 -5.20
N LEU A 112 6.97 -21.74 -3.88
CA LEU A 112 5.82 -21.12 -3.21
C LEU A 112 5.78 -19.61 -3.41
N THR A 113 6.94 -18.95 -3.38
CA THR A 113 7.04 -17.52 -3.71
C THR A 113 6.67 -17.25 -5.17
N GLN A 114 7.11 -18.07 -6.13
CA GLN A 114 6.69 -17.94 -7.53
C GLN A 114 5.17 -18.04 -7.68
N TYR A 115 4.52 -19.02 -7.03
CA TYR A 115 3.06 -19.11 -7.05
C TYR A 115 2.39 -17.90 -6.41
N THR A 116 2.95 -17.39 -5.31
CA THR A 116 2.46 -16.16 -4.66
C THR A 116 2.52 -14.98 -5.62
N ARG A 117 3.61 -14.83 -6.39
CA ARG A 117 3.76 -13.75 -7.39
C ARG A 117 2.71 -13.84 -8.50
N TYR A 118 2.49 -15.04 -9.06
CA TYR A 118 1.47 -15.23 -10.09
C TYR A 118 0.06 -14.94 -9.58
N LEU A 119 -0.24 -15.42 -8.38
CA LEU A 119 -1.53 -15.16 -7.73
C LEU A 119 -1.72 -13.67 -7.45
N THR A 120 -0.65 -12.97 -7.06
CA THR A 120 -0.66 -11.53 -6.81
C THR A 120 -1.06 -10.75 -8.05
N ILE A 121 -0.49 -11.07 -9.20
CA ILE A 121 -0.83 -10.40 -10.47
C ILE A 121 -2.29 -10.69 -10.85
N GLY A 122 -2.73 -11.94 -10.73
CA GLY A 122 -4.13 -12.31 -10.99
C GLY A 122 -5.12 -11.57 -10.09
N LEU A 123 -4.83 -11.50 -8.79
CA LEU A 123 -5.64 -10.74 -7.83
C LEU A 123 -5.56 -9.23 -8.09
N ALA A 124 -4.41 -8.68 -8.49
CA ALA A 124 -4.28 -7.27 -8.81
C ALA A 124 -5.14 -6.88 -10.01
N VAL A 125 -5.21 -7.71 -11.06
CA VAL A 125 -6.12 -7.50 -12.20
C VAL A 125 -7.58 -7.54 -11.76
N LEU A 126 -7.96 -8.53 -10.94
CA LEU A 126 -9.33 -8.68 -10.44
C LEU A 126 -9.72 -7.49 -9.56
N GLN A 127 -8.86 -7.12 -8.60
CA GLN A 127 -9.11 -6.03 -7.64
C GLN A 127 -9.08 -4.65 -8.32
N SER A 128 -8.17 -4.41 -9.27
CA SER A 128 -8.17 -3.14 -10.04
C SER A 128 -9.44 -3.01 -10.88
N THR A 129 -9.87 -4.09 -11.54
CA THR A 129 -11.13 -4.10 -12.30
C THR A 129 -12.32 -3.82 -11.40
N GLY A 130 -12.39 -4.48 -10.23
CA GLY A 130 -13.43 -4.24 -9.23
C GLY A 130 -13.43 -2.81 -8.70
N LEU A 131 -12.26 -2.26 -8.38
CA LEU A 131 -12.12 -0.89 -7.90
C LEU A 131 -12.57 0.12 -8.96
N ILE A 132 -12.16 -0.05 -10.22
CA ILE A 132 -12.55 0.82 -11.33
C ILE A 132 -14.05 0.71 -11.62
N ALA A 133 -14.63 -0.48 -11.55
CA ALA A 133 -16.07 -0.69 -11.72
C ALA A 133 -16.88 0.05 -10.65
N VAL A 134 -16.41 0.03 -9.39
CA VAL A 134 -17.01 0.80 -8.29
C VAL A 134 -16.76 2.30 -8.46
N ALA A 135 -15.58 2.69 -8.95
CA ALA A 135 -15.19 4.09 -9.14
C ALA A 135 -15.96 4.77 -10.27
N ARG A 136 -16.37 3.99 -11.26
CA ARG A 136 -17.17 4.45 -12.41
C ARG A 136 -18.56 4.90 -12.00
N THR A 137 -19.15 4.30 -10.96
CA THR A 137 -20.49 4.68 -10.50
C THR A 137 -20.38 5.82 -9.48
N PRO A 138 -20.86 7.04 -9.79
CA PRO A 138 -20.89 8.14 -8.82
C PRO A 138 -21.61 7.71 -7.54
N GLY A 139 -21.09 8.08 -6.37
CA GLY A 139 -21.68 7.76 -5.07
C GLY A 139 -21.40 6.35 -4.51
N ARG A 140 -20.80 5.40 -5.26
CA ARG A 140 -20.51 4.04 -4.74
C ARG A 140 -19.15 3.90 -4.06
N LEU A 141 -18.14 4.64 -4.51
CA LEU A 141 -16.81 4.63 -3.91
C LEU A 141 -16.71 5.64 -2.75
N ILE A 142 -17.42 6.75 -2.88
CA ILE A 142 -17.57 7.79 -1.86
C ILE A 142 -19.06 8.13 -1.73
N SER A 143 -19.69 7.64 -0.67
CA SER A 143 -21.09 7.93 -0.36
C SER A 143 -21.29 9.45 -0.25
N GLY A 144 -22.15 10.03 -1.09
CA GLY A 144 -22.47 11.46 -1.07
C GLY A 144 -21.69 12.36 -2.03
N CYS A 145 -20.82 11.80 -2.90
CA CYS A 145 -20.21 12.57 -4.00
C CYS A 145 -20.83 12.19 -5.36
N ASN A 146 -21.47 13.17 -6.00
CA ASN A 146 -22.06 13.04 -7.35
C ASN A 146 -21.09 13.44 -8.49
N GLU A 147 -19.84 13.76 -8.17
CA GLU A 147 -18.84 14.13 -9.17
C GLU A 147 -18.32 12.90 -9.93
N ALA A 148 -18.13 13.06 -11.24
CA ALA A 148 -17.55 12.03 -12.08
C ALA A 148 -16.03 11.95 -11.83
N ILE A 149 -15.62 11.05 -10.92
CA ILE A 149 -14.20 10.77 -10.61
C ILE A 149 -13.44 10.32 -11.88
N ILE A 150 -14.15 9.63 -12.78
CA ILE A 150 -13.67 9.21 -14.11
C ILE A 150 -14.54 9.92 -15.15
N PRO A 151 -14.10 11.08 -15.70
CA PRO A 151 -14.91 11.88 -16.62
C PRO A 151 -15.17 11.17 -17.97
N ASP A 152 -14.28 10.29 -18.43
CA ASP A 152 -14.50 9.48 -19.63
C ASP A 152 -14.39 7.98 -19.33
N THR A 153 -15.48 7.27 -19.59
CA THR A 153 -15.59 5.82 -19.35
C THR A 153 -15.32 4.98 -20.59
N SER A 154 -14.50 5.49 -21.50
CA SER A 154 -14.07 4.75 -22.71
C SER A 154 -13.34 3.47 -22.33
N TRP A 155 -13.64 2.37 -23.02
CA TRP A 155 -13.03 1.06 -22.79
C TRP A 155 -11.49 1.11 -22.79
N GLN A 156 -10.90 1.90 -23.71
CA GLN A 156 -9.45 2.10 -23.81
C GLN A 156 -8.83 2.68 -22.53
N ARG A 157 -9.52 3.62 -21.86
CA ARG A 157 -9.02 4.20 -20.60
C ARG A 157 -9.14 3.21 -19.45
N ILE A 158 -10.23 2.46 -19.37
CA ILE A 158 -10.42 1.44 -18.33
C ILE A 158 -9.32 0.39 -18.42
N VAL A 159 -9.02 -0.13 -19.62
CA VAL A 159 -7.94 -1.10 -19.82
C VAL A 159 -6.58 -0.50 -19.44
N THR A 160 -6.33 0.76 -19.81
CA THR A 160 -5.09 1.46 -19.43
C THR A 160 -4.96 1.63 -17.92
N MET A 161 -6.04 1.98 -17.21
CA MET A 161 -6.05 2.09 -15.74
C MET A 161 -5.77 0.74 -15.08
N ILE A 162 -6.44 -0.34 -15.52
CA ILE A 162 -6.22 -1.70 -15.01
C ILE A 162 -4.75 -2.09 -15.19
N PHE A 163 -4.19 -1.84 -16.38
CA PHE A 163 -2.80 -2.15 -16.69
C PHE A 163 -1.83 -1.35 -15.80
N VAL A 164 -2.04 -0.04 -15.67
CA VAL A 164 -1.19 0.84 -14.85
C VAL A 164 -1.24 0.46 -13.38
N MET A 165 -2.42 0.18 -12.83
CA MET A 165 -2.57 -0.22 -11.43
C MET A 165 -1.96 -1.61 -11.17
N THR A 166 -2.15 -2.55 -12.09
CA THR A 166 -1.56 -3.90 -11.99
C THR A 166 -0.03 -3.84 -12.10
N ALA A 167 0.48 -3.04 -13.04
CA ALA A 167 1.92 -2.76 -13.15
C ALA A 167 2.44 -2.09 -11.89
N GLY A 168 1.70 -1.13 -11.32
CA GLY A 168 2.03 -0.47 -10.07
C GLY A 168 2.17 -1.46 -8.91
N THR A 169 1.20 -2.35 -8.70
CA THR A 169 1.29 -3.41 -7.69
C THR A 169 2.47 -4.36 -7.94
N SER A 170 2.75 -4.70 -9.20
CA SER A 170 3.88 -5.57 -9.56
C SER A 170 5.22 -4.91 -9.21
N VAL A 171 5.34 -3.60 -9.44
CA VAL A 171 6.51 -2.82 -9.04
C VAL A 171 6.63 -2.76 -7.52
N ILE A 172 5.54 -2.55 -6.78
CA ILE A 172 5.56 -2.53 -5.31
C ILE A 172 6.04 -3.88 -4.74
N MET A 173 5.53 -4.98 -5.28
CA MET A 173 5.98 -6.33 -4.90
C MET A 173 7.48 -6.49 -5.14
N TRP A 174 7.95 -6.11 -6.33
CA TRP A 174 9.38 -6.17 -6.67
C TRP A 174 10.24 -5.31 -5.74
N LEU A 175 9.80 -4.09 -5.41
CA LEU A 175 10.48 -3.21 -4.46
C LEU A 175 10.55 -3.82 -3.05
N GLY A 176 9.49 -4.48 -2.60
CA GLY A 176 9.46 -5.16 -1.29
C GLY A 176 10.44 -6.33 -1.21
N GLU A 177 10.56 -7.10 -2.28
CA GLU A 177 11.57 -8.17 -2.38
C GLU A 177 12.99 -7.59 -2.41
N LEU A 178 13.18 -6.49 -3.14
CA LEU A 178 14.48 -5.82 -3.25
C LEU A 178 14.96 -5.25 -1.91
N ILE A 179 14.05 -4.72 -1.08
CA ILE A 179 14.38 -4.32 0.30
C ILE A 179 14.78 -5.55 1.13
N THR A 180 14.12 -6.70 0.95
CA THR A 180 14.42 -7.91 1.72
C THR A 180 15.81 -8.46 1.38
N ASP A 181 16.19 -8.39 0.10
CA ASP A 181 17.50 -8.90 -0.36
C ASP A 181 18.66 -7.94 -0.05
N ARG A 182 18.47 -6.64 -0.25
CA ARG A 182 19.55 -5.63 -0.19
C ARG A 182 19.42 -4.61 0.92
N GLY A 183 18.23 -4.48 1.49
CA GLY A 183 17.92 -3.51 2.54
C GLY A 183 18.07 -4.08 3.94
N VAL A 184 17.40 -3.43 4.88
CA VAL A 184 17.32 -3.86 6.29
C VAL A 184 15.95 -4.46 6.55
N GLY A 185 15.88 -5.63 7.19
CA GLY A 185 14.63 -6.23 7.65
C GLY A 185 13.80 -6.89 6.54
N ASN A 186 12.49 -7.04 6.78
CA ASN A 186 11.54 -7.57 5.80
C ASN A 186 10.92 -6.41 5.02
N GLY A 187 11.17 -6.37 3.71
CA GLY A 187 10.72 -5.28 2.86
C GLY A 187 9.21 -5.11 2.80
N MET A 188 8.47 -6.22 2.85
CA MET A 188 7.00 -6.18 2.84
C MET A 188 6.46 -5.53 4.11
N SER A 189 7.02 -5.88 5.26
CA SER A 189 6.67 -5.27 6.55
C SER A 189 7.03 -3.78 6.59
N ILE A 190 8.17 -3.39 6.01
CA ILE A 190 8.61 -1.99 5.94
C ILE A 190 7.70 -1.16 5.03
N LEU A 191 7.26 -1.72 3.90
CA LEU A 191 6.30 -1.04 3.03
C LEU A 191 4.96 -0.82 3.72
N ILE A 192 4.44 -1.83 4.45
CA ILE A 192 3.22 -1.68 5.27
C ILE A 192 3.41 -0.60 6.34
N PHE A 193 4.52 -0.65 7.07
CA PHE A 193 4.85 0.35 8.07
C PHE A 193 4.89 1.75 7.45
N THR A 194 5.50 1.90 6.28
CA THR A 194 5.57 3.17 5.55
C THR A 194 4.19 3.68 5.15
N SER A 195 3.29 2.79 4.68
CA SER A 195 1.91 3.11 4.34
C SER A 195 1.13 3.68 5.53
N ILE A 196 1.19 3.00 6.67
CA ILE A 196 0.49 3.40 7.89
C ILE A 196 1.12 4.67 8.47
N ALA A 197 2.46 4.72 8.57
CA ALA A 197 3.20 5.81 9.18
C ALA A 197 2.96 7.15 8.48
N ALA A 198 2.76 7.21 7.16
CA ALA A 198 2.47 8.51 6.53
C ALA A 198 1.01 8.97 6.66
N GLY A 199 0.10 8.15 7.19
CA GLY A 199 -1.20 8.63 7.66
C GLY A 199 -1.09 9.41 8.99
N PHE A 200 -0.06 9.13 9.77
CA PHE A 200 0.12 9.68 11.12
C PHE A 200 0.27 11.22 11.14
N PRO A 201 1.10 11.86 10.29
CA PRO A 201 1.23 13.32 10.27
C PRO A 201 -0.09 14.05 9.97
N THR A 202 -0.85 13.55 8.99
CA THR A 202 -2.14 14.14 8.60
C THR A 202 -3.17 14.04 9.71
N ASN A 203 -3.23 12.89 10.39
CA ASN A 203 -4.13 12.68 11.53
C ASN A 203 -3.75 13.55 12.72
N LEU A 204 -2.45 13.68 13.03
CA LEU A 204 -1.96 14.60 14.06
C LEU A 204 -2.28 16.06 13.74
N TRP A 205 -2.14 16.48 12.48
CA TRP A 205 -2.48 17.83 12.04
C TRP A 205 -3.99 18.10 12.15
N SER A 206 -4.82 17.10 11.84
CA SER A 206 -6.28 17.18 12.03
C SER A 206 -6.64 17.38 13.51
N ILE A 207 -5.99 16.68 14.43
CA ILE A 207 -6.19 16.85 15.88
C ILE A 207 -5.86 18.28 16.31
N LYS A 208 -4.77 18.86 15.79
CA LYS A 208 -4.41 20.26 16.05
C LYS A 208 -5.51 21.23 15.58
N LEU A 209 -6.08 21.02 14.40
CA LEU A 209 -7.12 21.88 13.83
C LEU A 209 -8.46 21.75 14.57
N GLN A 210 -8.82 20.55 15.04
CA GLN A 210 -10.13 20.30 15.67
C GLN A 210 -10.15 20.50 17.19
N LYS A 211 -9.08 20.12 17.90
CA LYS A 211 -9.02 20.11 19.37
C LYS A 211 -7.99 21.09 19.97
N GLY A 212 -7.32 21.88 19.12
CA GLY A 212 -6.36 22.90 19.54
C GLY A 212 -4.99 22.36 19.96
N TRP A 213 -4.10 23.27 20.35
CA TRP A 213 -2.68 22.97 20.60
C TRP A 213 -2.44 22.08 21.82
N PHE A 214 -3.34 22.14 22.82
CA PHE A 214 -3.23 21.37 24.06
C PHE A 214 -3.41 19.86 23.82
N ALA A 215 -4.45 19.47 23.06
CA ALA A 215 -4.69 18.08 22.70
C ALA A 215 -3.57 17.51 21.80
N PHE A 216 -3.02 18.33 20.91
CA PHE A 216 -1.88 17.96 20.07
C PHE A 216 -0.62 17.64 20.88
N LEU A 217 -0.25 18.51 21.83
CA LEU A 217 0.91 18.29 22.71
C LEU A 217 0.70 17.09 23.64
N PHE A 218 -0.52 16.89 24.15
CA PHE A 218 -0.84 15.74 24.99
C PHE A 218 -0.69 14.41 24.23
N VAL A 219 -1.21 14.32 23.01
CA VAL A 219 -1.08 13.12 22.17
C VAL A 219 0.38 12.84 21.80
N LEU A 220 1.18 13.88 21.53
CA LEU A 220 2.62 13.71 21.31
C LEU A 220 3.36 13.23 22.57
N ALA A 221 3.04 13.79 23.74
CA ALA A 221 3.66 13.41 25.00
C ALA A 221 3.35 11.94 25.37
N VAL A 222 2.10 11.50 25.17
CA VAL A 222 1.70 10.11 25.39
C VAL A 222 2.29 9.17 24.34
N GLY A 223 2.45 9.60 23.09
CA GLY A 223 3.02 8.76 22.03
C GLY A 223 4.55 8.60 22.08
N ILE A 224 5.24 9.44 22.85
CA ILE A 224 6.71 9.37 23.07
C ILE A 224 7.07 8.55 24.33
N LEU A 225 6.14 8.43 25.28
CA LEU A 225 6.23 7.59 26.48
C LEU A 225 6.10 6.11 26.15
#